data_AF-A0A1V5H0J9-F1
#
_entry.id   AF-A0A1V5H0J9-F1
#
_cell.length_a   1.000
_cell.length_b   1.000
_cell.length_c   1.000
_cell.angle_alpha   90.00
_cell.angle_beta   90.00
_cell.angle_gamma   90.00
#
_symmetry.space_group_name_H-M   'P 1'
#
loop_
_entity.id
_entity.type
_entity.pdbx_description
1 polymer ?
#
loop_
_entity_poly.entity_id
_entity_poly.type
_entity_poly.pdbx_seq_one_letter_code
_entity_poly.pdbx_strand_id
1 'polypeptide(L)'
;MGVDMQSKQGVEILKNLMVEICTDIFPDEPYFHIGTDEVQFTNPNFVPEMVAHIRGLGKKVISWNPGWKYEVGEIDMTQLWSYRGTAQPGIPAIDSKFHYINHFDAFADIVALYNSKVYNQSQGSDDLAGGIVGMWNDRLLPDDKQIVLQNNFYPSMLTFAERSWLGGGTEYFDKNGTNLPTDENDETFKNFVDFEDRMLWHKNHTFANEPFAYVKQTNVRWRIIDAFPNEGDLLKSFPPEEEILDSYTYDGNQYASREAVGAAIYLRHVWGATIPTFYPEPKENHTAYAYTNVYSPKEQTVGLWVNTQDYSRSEADLPPPQGKWDYRESRIFINDTEITPPVWENTHTEKTNEITLKNENFQAREPVSITLNKGWNKIFLKLPIGKFSSPEVRLQKWMFTFVFVTPDGKNAVEGLIYSPDKVK
;
A
#
# COMPACT_ATOMS: atom_id res chain seq x y z
N MET A 1 -29.17 -8.58 19.37
CA MET A 1 -30.04 -9.67 19.89
C MET A 1 -29.17 -10.88 20.17
N GLY A 2 -28.51 -10.98 21.33
CA GLY A 2 -27.36 -11.88 21.60
C GLY A 2 -27.59 -13.40 21.55
N VAL A 3 -28.08 -13.93 20.43
CA VAL A 3 -28.19 -15.35 20.09
C VAL A 3 -27.16 -15.71 19.03
N ASP A 4 -26.73 -16.97 19.02
CA ASP A 4 -25.83 -17.48 17.99
C ASP A 4 -26.48 -17.45 16.60
N MET A 5 -25.73 -16.98 15.60
CA MET A 5 -26.21 -16.78 14.23
C MET A 5 -26.63 -18.08 13.54
N GLN A 6 -25.96 -19.20 13.87
CA GLN A 6 -26.20 -20.52 13.27
C GLN A 6 -27.30 -21.31 14.00
N SER A 7 -27.82 -20.78 15.12
CA SER A 7 -28.98 -21.32 15.82
C SER A 7 -30.27 -21.12 15.02
N LYS A 8 -31.32 -21.91 15.31
CA LYS A 8 -32.62 -21.79 14.67
C LYS A 8 -33.19 -20.36 14.75
N GLN A 9 -33.08 -19.73 15.91
CA GLN A 9 -33.55 -18.36 16.11
C GLN A 9 -32.67 -17.34 15.37
N GLY A 10 -31.35 -17.53 15.36
CA GLY A 10 -30.42 -16.69 14.60
C GLY A 10 -30.71 -16.71 13.10
N VAL A 11 -30.95 -17.91 12.53
CA VAL A 11 -31.34 -18.10 11.13
C VAL A 11 -32.67 -17.41 10.82
N GLU A 12 -33.68 -17.53 11.68
CA GLU A 12 -34.98 -16.86 11.47
C GLU A 12 -34.83 -15.33 11.46
N ILE A 13 -34.05 -14.78 12.40
CA ILE A 13 -33.74 -13.34 12.45
C ILE A 13 -33.04 -12.91 11.16
N LEU A 14 -31.98 -13.63 10.74
CA LEU A 14 -31.26 -13.31 9.52
C LEU A 14 -32.15 -13.35 8.30
N LYS A 15 -32.99 -14.39 8.14
CA LYS A 15 -33.90 -14.49 6.99
C LYS A 15 -34.84 -13.29 6.91
N ASN A 16 -35.38 -12.84 8.04
CA ASN A 16 -36.25 -11.66 8.08
C ASN A 16 -35.49 -10.39 7.69
N LEU A 17 -34.26 -10.21 8.19
CA LEU A 17 -33.38 -9.10 7.78
C LEU A 17 -33.08 -9.17 6.27
N MET A 18 -32.82 -10.36 5.73
CA MET A 18 -32.56 -10.52 4.30
C MET A 18 -33.79 -10.20 3.46
N VAL A 19 -35.02 -10.48 3.93
CA VAL A 19 -36.25 -10.04 3.24
C VAL A 19 -36.25 -8.52 3.14
N GLU A 20 -36.17 -7.81 4.27
CA GLU A 20 -36.17 -6.34 4.30
C GLU A 20 -35.08 -5.77 3.39
N ILE A 21 -33.84 -6.26 3.49
CA ILE A 21 -32.73 -5.73 2.69
C ILE A 21 -32.93 -6.02 1.19
N CYS A 22 -33.38 -7.22 0.82
CA CYS A 22 -33.51 -7.62 -0.58
C CYS A 22 -34.75 -7.05 -1.27
N THR A 23 -35.86 -6.81 -0.54
CA THR A 23 -37.13 -6.39 -1.14
C THR A 23 -37.43 -4.91 -0.94
N ASP A 24 -36.97 -4.31 0.16
CA ASP A 24 -37.38 -2.96 0.55
C ASP A 24 -36.22 -1.96 0.45
N ILE A 25 -35.02 -2.34 0.88
CA ILE A 25 -33.85 -1.44 0.91
C ILE A 25 -33.11 -1.43 -0.43
N PHE A 26 -32.82 -2.60 -1.00
CA PHE A 26 -32.11 -2.75 -2.27
C PHE A 26 -32.89 -3.65 -3.25
N PRO A 27 -34.13 -3.28 -3.65
CA PRO A 27 -34.96 -4.10 -4.54
C PRO A 27 -34.33 -4.32 -5.91
N ASP A 28 -33.59 -3.34 -6.41
CA ASP A 28 -33.07 -3.33 -7.78
C ASP A 28 -31.69 -3.99 -7.91
N GLU A 29 -30.99 -4.23 -6.80
CA GLU A 29 -29.65 -4.83 -6.83
C GLU A 29 -29.73 -6.34 -7.12
N PRO A 30 -29.05 -6.85 -8.17
CA PRO A 30 -29.20 -8.25 -8.58
C PRO A 30 -28.36 -9.24 -7.76
N TYR A 31 -27.35 -8.75 -7.02
CA TYR A 31 -26.44 -9.56 -6.22
C TYR A 31 -26.51 -9.20 -4.75
N PHE A 32 -26.34 -10.20 -3.89
CA PHE A 32 -26.21 -10.02 -2.45
C PHE A 32 -24.98 -10.78 -1.94
N HIS A 33 -24.08 -10.10 -1.24
CA HIS A 33 -22.87 -10.71 -0.67
C HIS A 33 -23.12 -11.17 0.77
N ILE A 34 -22.98 -12.46 1.06
CA ILE A 34 -23.31 -13.04 2.38
C ILE A 34 -22.10 -13.21 3.31
N GLY A 35 -20.90 -12.87 2.86
CA GLY A 35 -19.69 -13.01 3.67
C GLY A 35 -19.20 -14.46 3.68
N THR A 36 -19.11 -15.07 4.87
CA THR A 36 -18.59 -16.43 5.20
C THR A 36 -17.10 -16.53 5.56
N ASP A 37 -16.40 -15.40 5.62
CA ASP A 37 -15.02 -15.31 6.07
C ASP A 37 -14.89 -15.45 7.60
N GLU A 38 -13.70 -15.86 8.04
CA GLU A 38 -13.23 -15.88 9.44
C GLU A 38 -14.15 -16.52 10.51
N VAL A 39 -15.11 -17.35 10.08
CA VAL A 39 -16.07 -18.02 10.96
C VAL A 39 -15.89 -19.53 10.97
N GLN A 40 -16.16 -20.15 12.12
CA GLN A 40 -16.29 -21.59 12.23
C GLN A 40 -17.75 -22.01 12.02
N PHE A 41 -18.00 -22.86 11.03
CA PHE A 41 -19.33 -23.42 10.81
C PHE A 41 -19.58 -24.65 11.68
N THR A 42 -20.58 -24.56 12.54
CA THR A 42 -21.05 -25.65 13.42
C THR A 42 -22.35 -26.27 12.91
N ASN A 43 -23.14 -25.51 12.14
CA ASN A 43 -24.34 -25.99 11.46
C ASN A 43 -24.07 -26.13 9.95
N PRO A 44 -24.01 -27.35 9.39
CA PRO A 44 -23.68 -27.54 7.98
C PRO A 44 -24.79 -27.07 7.02
N ASN A 45 -26.01 -26.85 7.51
CA ASN A 45 -27.12 -26.37 6.69
C ASN A 45 -27.21 -24.84 6.66
N PHE A 46 -26.46 -24.14 7.51
CA PHE A 46 -26.58 -22.70 7.68
C PHE A 46 -26.39 -21.94 6.35
N VAL A 47 -25.23 -22.12 5.70
CA VAL A 47 -24.93 -21.40 4.46
C VAL A 47 -25.84 -21.85 3.30
N PRO A 48 -26.04 -23.16 3.02
CA PRO A 48 -26.98 -23.58 1.97
C PRO A 48 -28.39 -23.03 2.15
N GLU A 49 -28.90 -22.98 3.39
CA GLU A 49 -30.23 -22.46 3.71
C GLU A 49 -30.33 -20.95 3.47
N MET A 50 -29.30 -20.18 3.81
CA MET A 50 -29.26 -18.73 3.56
C MET A 50 -29.15 -18.41 2.06
N VAL A 51 -28.33 -19.16 1.32
CA VAL A 51 -28.23 -19.01 -0.14
C VAL A 51 -29.57 -19.29 -0.82
N ALA A 52 -30.22 -20.40 -0.46
CA ALA A 52 -31.53 -20.76 -1.02
C ALA A 52 -32.60 -19.70 -0.70
N HIS A 53 -32.60 -19.17 0.52
CA HIS A 53 -33.52 -18.10 0.92
C HIS A 53 -33.35 -16.83 0.08
N ILE A 54 -32.12 -16.35 -0.07
CA ILE A 54 -31.81 -15.12 -0.83
C ILE A 54 -32.11 -15.31 -2.33
N ARG A 55 -31.81 -16.50 -2.90
CA ARG A 55 -32.21 -16.86 -4.26
C ARG A 55 -33.73 -16.88 -4.43
N GLY A 56 -34.47 -17.34 -3.41
CA GLY A 56 -35.94 -17.29 -3.37
C GLY A 56 -36.51 -15.87 -3.41
N LEU A 57 -35.73 -14.87 -3.00
CA LEU A 57 -36.05 -13.45 -3.11
C LEU A 57 -35.64 -12.82 -4.46
N GLY A 58 -35.17 -13.65 -5.41
CA GLY A 58 -34.80 -13.21 -6.76
C GLY A 58 -33.38 -12.66 -6.90
N LYS A 59 -32.52 -12.82 -5.88
CA LYS A 59 -31.14 -12.31 -5.87
C LYS A 59 -30.14 -13.43 -6.18
N LYS A 60 -29.02 -13.08 -6.82
CA LYS A 60 -27.83 -13.94 -6.92
C LYS A 60 -26.93 -13.76 -5.71
N VAL A 61 -26.23 -14.79 -5.29
CA VAL A 61 -25.47 -14.77 -4.02
C VAL A 61 -23.96 -14.83 -4.26
N ILE A 62 -23.24 -13.90 -3.64
CA ILE A 62 -21.77 -13.84 -3.64
C ILE A 62 -21.26 -14.18 -2.23
N SER A 63 -20.12 -14.87 -2.15
CA SER A 63 -19.51 -15.30 -0.89
C SER A 63 -17.99 -15.18 -0.93
N TRP A 64 -17.36 -14.94 0.22
CA TRP A 64 -15.90 -14.89 0.32
C TRP A 64 -15.24 -16.24 0.00
N ASN A 65 -14.03 -16.17 -0.55
CA ASN A 65 -13.10 -17.27 -0.73
C ASN A 65 -11.67 -16.85 -0.26
N PRO A 66 -11.09 -17.51 0.76
CA PRO A 66 -11.66 -18.62 1.53
C PRO A 66 -12.85 -18.19 2.40
N GLY A 67 -13.76 -19.13 2.61
CA GLY A 67 -14.99 -18.98 3.37
C GLY A 67 -15.70 -20.33 3.43
N TRP A 68 -17.01 -20.37 3.19
CA TRP A 68 -17.71 -21.63 2.95
C TRP A 68 -17.19 -22.34 1.68
N LYS A 69 -17.21 -23.68 1.67
CA LYS A 69 -16.82 -24.49 0.51
C LYS A 69 -18.06 -24.84 -0.31
N TYR A 70 -18.07 -24.40 -1.56
CA TYR A 70 -19.20 -24.59 -2.47
C TYR A 70 -18.84 -25.54 -3.61
N GLU A 71 -19.79 -26.38 -4.00
CA GLU A 71 -19.78 -27.10 -5.27
C GLU A 71 -20.42 -26.25 -6.39
N VAL A 72 -20.17 -26.63 -7.65
CA VAL A 72 -20.74 -25.94 -8.82
C VAL A 72 -22.27 -25.92 -8.72
N GLY A 73 -22.86 -24.73 -8.85
CA GLY A 73 -24.31 -24.50 -8.74
C GLY A 73 -24.81 -24.15 -7.33
N GLU A 74 -24.00 -24.37 -6.29
CA GLU A 74 -24.39 -24.02 -4.91
C GLU A 74 -24.30 -22.52 -4.62
N ILE A 75 -23.50 -21.77 -5.38
CA ILE A 75 -23.31 -20.32 -5.25
C ILE A 75 -23.27 -19.68 -6.64
N ASP A 76 -23.58 -18.38 -6.75
CA ASP A 76 -23.56 -17.67 -8.04
C ASP A 76 -22.17 -17.10 -8.36
N MET A 77 -21.40 -16.74 -7.33
CA MET A 77 -20.05 -16.19 -7.48
C MET A 77 -19.28 -16.26 -6.15
N THR A 78 -17.96 -16.26 -6.22
CA THR A 78 -17.10 -16.08 -5.05
C THR A 78 -16.21 -14.84 -5.17
N GLN A 79 -15.83 -14.23 -4.05
CA GLN A 79 -14.88 -13.12 -4.02
C GLN A 79 -13.58 -13.57 -3.33
N LEU A 80 -12.48 -13.57 -4.08
CA LEU A 80 -11.16 -14.00 -3.62
C LEU A 80 -10.52 -12.87 -2.83
N TRP A 81 -10.16 -13.10 -1.57
CA TRP A 81 -9.78 -12.00 -0.68
C TRP A 81 -8.44 -12.24 0.04
N SER A 82 -8.16 -13.49 0.41
CA SER A 82 -6.91 -13.90 1.03
C SER A 82 -5.90 -14.36 -0.04
N TYR A 83 -4.60 -14.34 0.27
CA TYR A 83 -3.58 -14.98 -0.60
C TYR A 83 -3.91 -16.46 -0.92
N ARG A 84 -4.65 -17.14 -0.03
CA ARG A 84 -5.14 -18.52 -0.19
C ARG A 84 -6.35 -18.66 -1.13
N GLY A 85 -7.00 -17.55 -1.46
CA GLY A 85 -8.15 -17.52 -2.35
C GLY A 85 -7.80 -18.09 -3.72
N THR A 86 -8.63 -18.99 -4.22
CA THR A 86 -8.42 -19.70 -5.47
C THR A 86 -9.75 -19.77 -6.22
N ALA A 87 -9.77 -19.25 -7.45
CA ALA A 87 -10.90 -19.41 -8.35
C ALA A 87 -11.16 -20.89 -8.63
N GLN A 88 -12.43 -21.25 -8.74
CA GLN A 88 -12.88 -22.63 -8.93
C GLN A 88 -13.53 -22.75 -10.31
N PRO A 89 -13.11 -23.68 -11.17
CA PRO A 89 -13.75 -23.87 -12.47
C PRO A 89 -15.26 -24.09 -12.34
N GLY A 90 -16.06 -23.36 -13.11
CA GLY A 90 -17.53 -23.42 -13.05
C GLY A 90 -18.17 -22.60 -11.92
N ILE A 91 -17.39 -21.89 -11.11
CA ILE A 91 -17.88 -20.90 -10.14
C ILE A 91 -17.20 -19.57 -10.44
N PRO A 92 -17.94 -18.57 -10.97
CA PRO A 92 -17.37 -17.25 -11.25
C PRO A 92 -16.68 -16.65 -10.03
N ALA A 93 -15.55 -15.98 -10.25
CA ALA A 93 -14.77 -15.35 -9.19
C ALA A 93 -14.56 -13.84 -9.43
N ILE A 94 -14.55 -13.06 -8.35
CA ILE A 94 -14.06 -11.67 -8.30
C ILE A 94 -12.69 -11.70 -7.61
N ASP A 95 -11.66 -11.12 -8.22
CA ASP A 95 -10.33 -11.01 -7.61
C ASP A 95 -10.18 -9.74 -6.76
N SER A 96 -10.06 -9.91 -5.45
CA SER A 96 -9.64 -8.87 -4.51
C SER A 96 -8.32 -9.22 -3.82
N LYS A 97 -7.65 -10.31 -4.21
CA LYS A 97 -6.41 -10.74 -3.56
C LYS A 97 -5.33 -9.69 -3.78
N PHE A 98 -4.65 -9.29 -2.71
CA PHE A 98 -3.62 -8.24 -2.76
C PHE A 98 -4.12 -6.84 -3.17
N HIS A 99 -5.43 -6.62 -3.33
CA HIS A 99 -6.03 -5.32 -3.67
C HIS A 99 -6.48 -4.53 -2.42
N TYR A 100 -5.78 -4.72 -1.30
CA TYR A 100 -6.13 -4.20 0.03
C TYR A 100 -5.43 -2.86 0.25
N ILE A 101 -6.06 -1.78 -0.21
CA ILE A 101 -5.44 -0.45 -0.25
C ILE A 101 -5.21 0.15 1.16
N ASN A 102 -5.89 -0.41 2.17
CA ASN A 102 -5.63 -0.16 3.59
C ASN A 102 -4.22 -0.56 4.05
N HIS A 103 -3.56 -1.46 3.31
CA HIS A 103 -2.17 -1.83 3.51
C HIS A 103 -1.20 -1.18 2.52
N PHE A 104 -1.67 -0.38 1.57
CA PHE A 104 -0.81 0.19 0.53
C PHE A 104 -0.06 1.44 1.00
N ASP A 105 1.18 1.58 0.58
CA ASP A 105 1.86 2.86 0.44
C ASP A 105 1.27 3.65 -0.75
N ALA A 106 1.43 4.97 -0.73
CA ALA A 106 0.88 5.89 -1.72
C ALA A 106 1.51 5.81 -3.12
N PHE A 107 2.71 5.25 -3.24
CA PHE A 107 3.49 5.29 -4.48
C PHE A 107 3.89 3.90 -4.96
N ALA A 108 4.51 3.10 -4.09
CA ALA A 108 5.15 1.85 -4.48
C ALA A 108 4.13 0.74 -4.82
N ASP A 109 3.02 0.65 -4.07
CA ASP A 109 2.00 -0.38 -4.30
C ASP A 109 1.15 -0.11 -5.55
N ILE A 110 1.05 1.15 -5.98
CA ILE A 110 0.40 1.53 -7.25
C ILE A 110 1.15 0.93 -8.44
N VAL A 111 2.48 0.79 -8.36
CA VAL A 111 3.28 0.14 -9.40
C VAL A 111 2.88 -1.31 -9.56
N ALA A 112 2.78 -2.04 -8.44
CA ALA A 112 2.35 -3.44 -8.43
C ALA A 112 0.92 -3.58 -8.97
N LEU A 113 0.01 -2.72 -8.49
CA LEU A 113 -1.38 -2.70 -8.94
C LEU A 113 -1.51 -2.42 -10.44
N TYR A 114 -0.74 -1.46 -10.96
CA TYR A 114 -0.73 -1.12 -12.38
C TYR A 114 -0.19 -2.24 -13.25
N ASN A 115 0.87 -2.92 -12.84
CA ASN A 115 1.46 -4.01 -13.61
C ASN A 115 0.64 -5.30 -13.52
N SER A 116 -0.26 -5.38 -12.53
CA SER A 116 -1.05 -6.57 -12.26
C SER A 116 -2.18 -6.81 -13.27
N LYS A 117 -2.36 -8.09 -13.60
CA LYS A 117 -3.50 -8.67 -14.29
C LYS A 117 -4.49 -9.19 -13.26
N VAL A 118 -5.77 -8.91 -13.44
CA VAL A 118 -6.84 -9.46 -12.58
C VAL A 118 -6.76 -10.99 -12.60
N TYR A 119 -6.54 -11.59 -11.43
CA TYR A 119 -6.29 -13.02 -11.23
C TYR A 119 -5.24 -13.64 -12.17
N ASN A 120 -4.21 -12.87 -12.54
CA ASN A 120 -3.18 -13.25 -13.51
C ASN A 120 -3.74 -13.72 -14.88
N GLN A 121 -4.93 -13.25 -15.26
CA GLN A 121 -5.54 -13.51 -16.56
C GLN A 121 -5.46 -12.27 -17.45
N SER A 122 -5.25 -12.46 -18.76
CA SER A 122 -5.18 -11.35 -19.72
C SER A 122 -6.55 -10.75 -20.05
N GLN A 123 -7.64 -11.45 -19.75
CA GLN A 123 -9.02 -11.03 -20.02
C GLN A 123 -9.99 -11.75 -19.08
N GLY A 124 -11.20 -11.22 -18.94
CA GLY A 124 -12.30 -11.89 -18.24
C GLY A 124 -12.79 -13.16 -18.94
N SER A 125 -13.51 -13.98 -18.19
CA SER A 125 -14.15 -15.21 -18.64
C SER A 125 -15.43 -15.46 -17.85
N ASP A 126 -16.22 -16.48 -18.22
CA ASP A 126 -17.40 -16.87 -17.43
C ASP A 126 -17.02 -17.27 -15.98
N ASP A 127 -15.77 -17.73 -15.77
CA ASP A 127 -15.24 -18.08 -14.45
C ASP A 127 -14.55 -16.91 -13.73
N LEU A 128 -14.34 -15.76 -14.39
CA LEU A 128 -13.67 -14.59 -13.82
C LEU A 128 -14.41 -13.31 -14.18
N ALA A 129 -15.18 -12.80 -13.22
CA ALA A 129 -16.08 -11.67 -13.37
C ALA A 129 -15.37 -10.30 -13.33
N GLY A 130 -14.18 -10.23 -12.74
CA GLY A 130 -13.42 -8.99 -12.60
C GLY A 130 -12.69 -8.95 -11.26
N GLY A 131 -12.53 -7.76 -10.69
CA GLY A 131 -11.91 -7.58 -9.38
C GLY A 131 -12.43 -6.37 -8.62
N ILE A 132 -12.09 -6.29 -7.34
CA ILE A 132 -12.51 -5.20 -6.43
C ILE A 132 -11.31 -4.78 -5.58
N VAL A 133 -11.04 -3.48 -5.50
CA VAL A 133 -10.14 -2.89 -4.50
C VAL A 133 -10.85 -2.80 -3.15
N GLY A 134 -10.25 -3.39 -2.12
CA GLY A 134 -10.78 -3.41 -0.76
C GLY A 134 -10.20 -2.28 0.09
N MET A 135 -11.07 -1.48 0.70
CA MET A 135 -10.72 -0.44 1.66
C MET A 135 -11.33 -0.79 3.02
N TRP A 136 -10.58 -1.57 3.80
CA TRP A 136 -10.97 -1.96 5.15
C TRP A 136 -10.62 -0.87 6.14
N ASN A 137 -11.58 -0.51 7.01
CA ASN A 137 -11.46 0.61 7.95
C ASN A 137 -11.46 0.10 9.39
N ASP A 138 -10.70 -0.96 9.67
CA ASP A 138 -10.64 -1.56 11.01
C ASP A 138 -10.01 -0.59 12.01
N ARG A 139 -9.05 0.24 11.58
CA ARG A 139 -8.50 1.32 12.40
C ARG A 139 -9.35 2.57 12.20
N LEU A 140 -9.81 3.16 13.31
CA LEU A 140 -10.55 4.40 13.28
C LEU A 140 -9.72 5.52 12.62
N LEU A 141 -10.34 6.26 11.70
CA LEU A 141 -9.78 7.46 11.10
C LEU A 141 -10.60 8.69 11.50
N PRO A 142 -10.01 9.90 11.48
CA PRO A 142 -10.67 11.10 11.99
C PRO A 142 -12.02 11.42 11.34
N ASP A 143 -12.12 11.21 10.02
CA ASP A 143 -13.31 11.47 9.21
C ASP A 143 -13.23 10.74 7.86
N ASP A 144 -14.33 10.79 7.09
CA ASP A 144 -14.44 10.16 5.77
C ASP A 144 -13.39 10.66 4.77
N LYS A 145 -13.00 11.94 4.85
CA LYS A 145 -11.98 12.50 3.98
C LYS A 145 -10.62 11.88 4.29
N GLN A 146 -10.31 11.64 5.56
CA GLN A 146 -9.10 10.93 5.98
C GLN A 146 -9.14 9.45 5.60
N ILE A 147 -10.31 8.81 5.61
CA ILE A 147 -10.49 7.45 5.07
C ILE A 147 -10.04 7.41 3.60
N VAL A 148 -10.54 8.31 2.77
CA VAL A 148 -10.19 8.35 1.34
C VAL A 148 -8.72 8.73 1.14
N LEU A 149 -8.24 9.74 1.87
CA LEU A 149 -6.90 10.31 1.73
C LEU A 149 -5.80 9.33 2.17
N GLN A 150 -5.89 8.80 3.39
CA GLN A 150 -4.84 7.94 3.93
C GLN A 150 -4.79 6.58 3.24
N ASN A 151 -5.92 6.08 2.71
CA ASN A 151 -5.94 4.87 1.89
C ASN A 151 -5.51 5.10 0.43
N ASN A 152 -5.16 6.34 0.04
CA ASN A 152 -4.81 6.70 -1.34
C ASN A 152 -5.86 6.19 -2.34
N PHE A 153 -7.14 6.36 -2.00
CA PHE A 153 -8.25 5.73 -2.72
C PHE A 153 -8.28 6.13 -4.19
N TYR A 154 -8.26 7.43 -4.51
CA TYR A 154 -8.36 7.89 -5.89
C TYR A 154 -7.20 7.43 -6.79
N PRO A 155 -5.92 7.55 -6.39
CA PRO A 155 -4.80 6.95 -7.13
C PRO A 155 -5.00 5.45 -7.38
N SER A 156 -5.31 4.68 -6.33
CA SER A 156 -5.47 3.23 -6.42
C SER A 156 -6.66 2.82 -7.29
N MET A 157 -7.79 3.52 -7.14
CA MET A 157 -9.01 3.30 -7.91
C MET A 157 -8.78 3.59 -9.40
N LEU A 158 -8.12 4.69 -9.76
CA LEU A 158 -7.80 4.99 -11.16
C LEU A 158 -6.85 3.96 -11.77
N THR A 159 -5.84 3.54 -11.00
CA THR A 159 -4.91 2.48 -11.41
C THR A 159 -5.65 1.19 -11.73
N PHE A 160 -6.53 0.77 -10.81
CA PHE A 160 -7.30 -0.45 -10.96
C PHE A 160 -8.38 -0.34 -12.05
N ALA A 161 -9.04 0.82 -12.18
CA ALA A 161 -10.00 1.09 -13.24
C ALA A 161 -9.36 0.93 -14.62
N GLU A 162 -8.13 1.41 -14.79
CA GLU A 162 -7.41 1.23 -16.05
C GLU A 162 -7.16 -0.23 -16.37
N ARG A 163 -6.68 -1.02 -15.39
CA ARG A 163 -6.38 -2.44 -15.61
C ARG A 163 -7.63 -3.28 -15.80
N SER A 164 -8.71 -2.97 -15.10
CA SER A 164 -9.99 -3.67 -15.24
C SER A 164 -10.73 -3.30 -16.53
N TRP A 165 -10.58 -2.07 -17.04
CA TRP A 165 -11.27 -1.60 -18.25
C TRP A 165 -10.49 -1.84 -19.55
N LEU A 166 -9.24 -1.38 -19.60
CA LEU A 166 -8.39 -1.51 -20.80
C LEU A 166 -7.70 -2.89 -20.88
N GLY A 167 -7.69 -3.65 -19.78
CA GLY A 167 -6.87 -4.85 -19.67
C GLY A 167 -5.39 -4.49 -19.57
N GLY A 168 -4.51 -5.36 -20.08
CA GLY A 168 -3.06 -5.15 -20.04
C GLY A 168 -2.41 -5.67 -18.76
N GLY A 169 -1.35 -4.98 -18.30
CA GLY A 169 -0.46 -5.52 -17.27
C GLY A 169 0.45 -6.63 -17.83
N THR A 170 1.56 -6.89 -17.16
CA THR A 170 2.58 -7.87 -17.60
C THR A 170 2.54 -9.12 -16.72
N GLU A 171 1.99 -9.01 -15.52
CA GLU A 171 2.21 -9.97 -14.44
C GLU A 171 1.11 -9.91 -13.37
N TYR A 172 1.31 -10.60 -12.26
CA TYR A 172 0.56 -10.36 -11.03
C TYR A 172 1.48 -9.66 -10.03
N PHE A 173 1.16 -9.65 -8.74
CA PHE A 173 2.00 -8.98 -7.74
C PHE A 173 3.35 -9.70 -7.44
N ASP A 174 3.63 -10.84 -8.08
CA ASP A 174 4.66 -11.81 -7.70
C ASP A 174 5.96 -11.77 -8.52
N LYS A 175 6.08 -10.83 -9.47
CA LYS A 175 7.25 -10.73 -10.37
C LYS A 175 8.10 -9.48 -10.13
N ASN A 176 7.74 -8.30 -10.65
CA ASN A 176 8.45 -7.06 -10.26
C ASN A 176 7.91 -6.47 -8.96
N GLY A 177 6.70 -6.86 -8.57
CA GLY A 177 6.05 -6.39 -7.35
C GLY A 177 5.96 -4.88 -7.37
N THR A 178 6.52 -4.24 -6.34
CA THR A 178 6.46 -2.77 -6.16
C THR A 178 7.60 -2.01 -6.83
N ASN A 179 8.49 -2.69 -7.56
CA ASN A 179 9.64 -2.05 -8.20
C ASN A 179 9.27 -1.47 -9.57
N LEU A 180 9.62 -0.21 -9.81
CA LEU A 180 9.72 0.35 -11.15
C LEU A 180 11.05 -0.06 -11.79
N PRO A 181 11.07 -0.46 -13.08
CA PRO A 181 12.32 -0.64 -13.81
C PRO A 181 13.16 0.64 -13.82
N THR A 182 14.47 0.50 -13.76
CA THR A 182 15.40 1.64 -13.77
C THR A 182 15.72 2.13 -15.18
N ASP A 183 15.72 1.23 -16.18
CA ASP A 183 15.92 1.59 -17.58
C ASP A 183 14.69 2.33 -18.13
N GLU A 184 14.88 3.59 -18.53
CA GLU A 184 13.84 4.42 -19.15
C GLU A 184 13.36 3.88 -20.49
N ASN A 185 14.14 2.99 -21.12
CA ASN A 185 13.75 2.34 -22.35
C ASN A 185 12.86 1.12 -22.14
N ASP A 186 12.74 0.62 -20.90
CA ASP A 186 11.86 -0.49 -20.56
C ASP A 186 10.40 -0.15 -20.87
N GLU A 187 9.68 -1.09 -21.46
CA GLU A 187 8.30 -0.89 -21.88
C GLU A 187 7.35 -0.73 -20.68
N THR A 188 7.59 -1.45 -19.59
CA THR A 188 6.84 -1.32 -18.34
C THR A 188 7.02 0.07 -17.75
N PHE A 189 8.26 0.59 -17.76
CA PHE A 189 8.54 1.96 -17.31
C PHE A 189 7.82 3.00 -18.18
N LYS A 190 7.93 2.92 -19.51
CA LYS A 190 7.25 3.83 -20.44
C LYS A 190 5.73 3.82 -20.28
N ASN A 191 5.14 2.63 -20.13
CA ASN A 191 3.71 2.47 -19.93
C ASN A 191 3.26 3.05 -18.58
N PHE A 192 4.07 2.93 -17.53
CA PHE A 192 3.76 3.53 -16.24
C PHE A 192 3.88 5.06 -16.29
N VAL A 193 4.87 5.62 -17.01
CA VAL A 193 4.99 7.07 -17.22
C VAL A 193 3.76 7.64 -17.93
N ASP A 194 3.30 6.99 -19.01
CA ASP A 194 2.08 7.41 -19.72
C ASP A 194 0.85 7.39 -18.80
N PHE A 195 0.68 6.30 -18.05
CA PHE A 195 -0.39 6.18 -17.05
C PHE A 195 -0.31 7.28 -15.99
N GLU A 196 0.88 7.50 -15.42
CA GLU A 196 1.10 8.49 -14.39
C GLU A 196 0.75 9.90 -14.89
N ASP A 197 1.14 10.25 -16.12
CA ASP A 197 0.79 11.55 -16.72
C ASP A 197 -0.73 11.71 -16.89
N ARG A 198 -1.46 10.65 -17.29
CA ARG A 198 -2.92 10.66 -17.39
C ARG A 198 -3.61 10.70 -16.01
N MET A 199 -3.07 9.98 -15.03
CA MET A 199 -3.56 10.04 -13.65
C MET A 199 -3.37 11.43 -13.04
N LEU A 200 -2.22 12.06 -13.25
CA LEU A 200 -1.96 13.43 -12.82
C LEU A 200 -2.84 14.45 -13.55
N TRP A 201 -3.17 14.20 -14.83
CA TRP A 201 -4.18 14.98 -15.53
C TRP A 201 -5.54 14.87 -14.83
N HIS A 202 -6.00 13.65 -14.50
CA HIS A 202 -7.26 13.44 -13.78
C HIS A 202 -7.24 14.09 -12.39
N LYS A 203 -6.14 13.98 -11.65
CA LYS A 203 -5.95 14.68 -10.37
C LYS A 203 -6.23 16.18 -10.51
N ASN A 204 -5.67 16.81 -11.53
CA ASN A 204 -5.75 18.26 -11.71
C ASN A 204 -7.07 18.75 -12.32
N HIS A 205 -7.85 17.88 -12.96
CA HIS A 205 -9.07 18.27 -13.70
C HIS A 205 -10.34 17.60 -13.15
N THR A 206 -10.38 16.27 -13.11
CA THR A 206 -11.55 15.49 -12.67
C THR A 206 -11.69 15.48 -11.16
N PHE A 207 -10.56 15.36 -10.44
CA PHE A 207 -10.51 15.17 -8.98
C PHE A 207 -9.88 16.38 -8.26
N ALA A 208 -9.95 17.58 -8.87
CA ALA A 208 -9.26 18.77 -8.36
C ALA A 208 -9.66 19.18 -6.93
N ASN A 209 -10.86 18.81 -6.50
CA ASN A 209 -11.40 19.11 -5.17
C ASN A 209 -11.36 17.90 -4.21
N GLU A 210 -10.80 16.78 -4.66
CA GLU A 210 -10.76 15.53 -3.90
C GLU A 210 -9.42 15.34 -3.19
N PRO A 211 -9.39 14.60 -2.07
CA PRO A 211 -8.15 14.25 -1.37
C PRO A 211 -7.26 13.32 -2.22
N PHE A 212 -6.22 13.88 -2.85
CA PHE A 212 -5.36 13.16 -3.80
C PHE A 212 -3.86 13.36 -3.48
N ALA A 213 -3.31 12.53 -2.60
CA ALA A 213 -1.92 12.59 -2.14
C ALA A 213 -0.94 11.87 -3.09
N TYR A 214 -0.81 12.37 -4.32
CA TYR A 214 0.12 11.79 -5.32
C TYR A 214 0.79 12.87 -6.17
N VAL A 215 2.07 12.71 -6.45
CA VAL A 215 2.85 13.53 -7.40
C VAL A 215 3.68 12.60 -8.29
N LYS A 216 4.21 13.13 -9.40
CA LYS A 216 5.05 12.34 -10.30
C LYS A 216 6.19 11.66 -9.53
N GLN A 217 6.30 10.34 -9.69
CA GLN A 217 7.28 9.50 -9.00
C GLN A 217 8.33 8.93 -9.95
N THR A 218 8.01 8.78 -11.24
CA THR A 218 8.91 8.19 -12.25
C THR A 218 10.19 9.02 -12.50
N ASN A 219 10.20 10.29 -12.10
CA ASN A 219 11.36 11.16 -12.16
C ASN A 219 12.23 11.12 -10.89
N VAL A 220 11.80 10.41 -9.83
CA VAL A 220 12.53 10.35 -8.56
C VAL A 220 13.50 9.18 -8.59
N ARG A 221 14.80 9.47 -8.70
CA ARG A 221 15.88 8.47 -8.82
C ARG A 221 16.68 8.36 -7.53
N TRP A 222 17.05 7.14 -7.18
CA TRP A 222 17.83 6.79 -5.99
C TRP A 222 18.98 5.85 -6.32
N ARG A 223 20.00 5.84 -5.47
CA ARG A 223 20.84 4.67 -5.25
C ARG A 223 20.60 4.12 -3.85
N ILE A 224 20.47 2.82 -3.74
CA ILE A 224 20.27 2.11 -2.48
C ILE A 224 21.39 1.08 -2.35
N ILE A 225 22.07 1.09 -1.21
CA ILE A 225 23.23 0.26 -0.92
C ILE A 225 22.76 -1.08 -0.36
N ASP A 226 23.45 -2.17 -0.68
CA ASP A 226 23.23 -3.48 -0.04
C ASP A 226 23.27 -3.33 1.50
N ALA A 227 22.33 -3.98 2.18
CA ALA A 227 22.13 -3.73 3.61
C ALA A 227 23.25 -4.37 4.45
N PHE A 228 23.76 -3.62 5.43
CA PHE A 228 24.84 -4.06 6.32
C PHE A 228 24.29 -4.81 7.55
N PRO A 229 24.98 -5.84 8.06
CA PRO A 229 24.52 -6.60 9.22
C PRO A 229 24.68 -5.78 10.52
N ASN A 230 23.55 -5.31 11.06
CA ASN A 230 23.52 -4.52 12.28
C ASN A 230 23.52 -5.37 13.57
N GLU A 231 23.34 -6.68 13.44
CA GLU A 231 23.42 -7.67 14.53
C GLU A 231 22.44 -7.39 15.68
N GLY A 232 21.38 -6.63 15.41
CA GLY A 232 20.37 -6.22 16.39
C GLY A 232 20.64 -4.86 17.03
N ASP A 233 21.80 -4.24 16.77
CA ASP A 233 22.08 -2.86 17.17
C ASP A 233 21.63 -1.89 16.07
N LEU A 234 20.44 -1.33 16.25
CA LEU A 234 19.82 -0.37 15.33
C LEU A 234 20.64 0.92 15.14
N LEU A 235 21.51 1.26 16.10
CA LEU A 235 22.34 2.46 16.06
C LEU A 235 23.73 2.19 15.47
N LYS A 236 24.07 0.93 15.16
CA LYS A 236 25.36 0.55 14.58
C LYS A 236 25.67 1.42 13.35
N SER A 237 26.89 1.93 13.30
CA SER A 237 27.34 2.82 12.23
C SER A 237 28.10 2.05 11.17
N PHE A 238 27.90 2.43 9.90
CA PHE A 238 28.52 1.77 8.75
C PHE A 238 29.20 2.79 7.82
N PRO A 239 30.13 2.34 6.95
CA PRO A 239 30.89 3.24 6.07
C PRO A 239 30.10 4.29 5.28
N PRO A 240 28.86 4.03 4.80
CA PRO A 240 28.07 5.04 4.09
C PRO A 240 27.76 6.31 4.89
N GLU A 241 27.85 6.27 6.23
CA GLU A 241 27.62 7.45 7.09
C GLU A 241 28.78 8.44 7.06
N GLU A 242 29.98 8.00 6.64
CA GLU A 242 31.16 8.86 6.51
C GLU A 242 31.30 9.42 5.08
N GLU A 243 31.10 8.57 4.07
CA GLU A 243 31.24 8.94 2.66
C GLU A 243 30.28 8.14 1.77
N ILE A 244 29.67 8.82 0.80
CA ILE A 244 28.80 8.21 -0.21
C ILE A 244 29.65 7.73 -1.39
N LEU A 245 29.67 6.41 -1.60
CA LEU A 245 30.39 5.70 -2.65
C LEU A 245 29.46 4.69 -3.33
N ASP A 246 29.86 4.24 -4.52
CA ASP A 246 29.08 3.25 -5.27
C ASP A 246 29.21 1.83 -4.71
N SER A 247 30.28 1.56 -3.96
CA SER A 247 30.54 0.25 -3.34
C SER A 247 31.41 0.39 -2.09
N TYR A 248 31.23 -0.52 -1.14
CA TYR A 248 31.94 -0.54 0.14
C TYR A 248 32.49 -1.93 0.45
N THR A 249 33.60 -1.97 1.19
CA THR A 249 34.12 -3.20 1.81
C THR A 249 33.89 -3.13 3.31
N TYR A 250 33.17 -4.10 3.87
CA TYR A 250 32.93 -4.21 5.31
C TYR A 250 32.98 -5.69 5.74
N ASP A 251 33.77 -5.99 6.78
CA ASP A 251 34.02 -7.35 7.28
C ASP A 251 34.36 -8.37 6.17
N GLY A 252 35.19 -7.96 5.20
CA GLY A 252 35.62 -8.79 4.07
C GLY A 252 34.56 -9.01 2.98
N ASN A 253 33.36 -8.44 3.12
CA ASN A 253 32.29 -8.52 2.12
C ASN A 253 32.17 -7.22 1.33
N GLN A 254 31.71 -7.33 0.07
CA GLN A 254 31.39 -6.18 -0.78
C GLN A 254 29.91 -5.82 -0.66
N TYR A 255 29.62 -4.53 -0.59
CA TYR A 255 28.26 -3.97 -0.54
C TYR A 255 28.15 -2.94 -1.65
N ALA A 256 27.37 -3.23 -2.69
CA ALA A 256 27.23 -2.36 -3.84
C ALA A 256 25.96 -1.52 -3.71
N SER A 257 25.96 -0.35 -4.34
CA SER A 257 24.75 0.43 -4.58
C SER A 257 24.09 0.04 -5.90
N ARG A 258 22.77 0.05 -5.92
CA ARG A 258 21.94 -0.20 -7.11
C ARG A 258 20.92 0.91 -7.27
N GLU A 259 20.56 1.18 -8.51
CA GLU A 259 19.56 2.19 -8.84
C GLU A 259 18.16 1.75 -8.41
N ALA A 260 17.33 2.74 -8.07
CA ALA A 260 15.91 2.57 -7.82
C ALA A 260 15.14 3.81 -8.29
N VAL A 261 13.86 3.64 -8.60
CA VAL A 261 12.98 4.71 -9.11
C VAL A 261 11.68 4.71 -8.34
N GLY A 262 11.25 5.88 -7.90
CA GLY A 262 10.01 6.05 -7.17
C GLY A 262 10.13 7.05 -6.03
N ALA A 263 8.99 7.64 -5.70
CA ALA A 263 8.82 8.50 -4.54
C ALA A 263 8.69 7.69 -3.25
N ALA A 264 8.33 6.41 -3.34
CA ALA A 264 8.50 5.46 -2.25
C ALA A 264 9.11 4.16 -2.76
N ILE A 265 9.91 3.51 -1.92
CA ILE A 265 10.56 2.25 -2.22
C ILE A 265 10.37 1.31 -1.04
N TYR A 266 9.79 0.14 -1.28
CA TYR A 266 9.89 -0.96 -0.33
C TYR A 266 11.27 -1.62 -0.44
N LEU A 267 11.95 -1.71 0.70
CA LEU A 267 13.08 -2.61 0.91
C LEU A 267 12.59 -4.02 1.23
N ARG A 268 11.44 -4.12 1.92
CA ARG A 268 10.67 -5.34 2.17
C ARG A 268 9.19 -5.02 2.38
N HIS A 269 8.32 -5.70 1.64
CA HIS A 269 6.85 -5.56 1.72
C HIS A 269 6.27 -6.39 2.89
N VAL A 270 5.12 -5.99 3.44
CA VAL A 270 4.50 -6.67 4.59
C VAL A 270 4.09 -8.11 4.33
N TRP A 271 3.74 -8.43 3.08
CA TRP A 271 3.45 -9.78 2.61
C TRP A 271 4.72 -10.62 2.30
N GLY A 272 5.89 -10.15 2.74
CA GLY A 272 7.15 -10.89 2.69
C GLY A 272 7.60 -11.17 1.27
N ALA A 273 8.14 -12.37 1.05
CA ALA A 273 8.65 -12.81 -0.26
C ALA A 273 7.56 -12.96 -1.34
N THR A 274 6.28 -12.85 -0.99
CA THR A 274 5.17 -12.94 -1.95
C THR A 274 5.17 -11.77 -2.93
N ILE A 275 5.54 -10.57 -2.45
CA ILE A 275 5.62 -9.38 -3.29
C ILE A 275 7.09 -8.96 -3.39
N PRO A 276 7.70 -9.07 -4.57
CA PRO A 276 9.06 -8.62 -4.78
C PRO A 276 9.24 -7.12 -4.51
N THR A 277 10.40 -6.80 -3.96
CA THR A 277 10.80 -5.45 -3.52
C THR A 277 12.27 -5.19 -3.88
N PHE A 278 12.86 -4.09 -3.42
CA PHE A 278 14.23 -3.73 -3.81
C PHE A 278 15.28 -4.80 -3.43
N TYR A 279 15.17 -5.36 -2.21
CA TYR A 279 15.97 -6.51 -1.83
C TYR A 279 15.23 -7.79 -2.24
N PRO A 280 15.88 -8.69 -3.00
CA PRO A 280 15.31 -10.00 -3.33
C PRO A 280 15.25 -10.91 -2.10
N GLU A 281 16.21 -10.77 -1.18
CA GLU A 281 16.30 -11.54 0.07
C GLU A 281 16.47 -10.59 1.27
N PRO A 282 15.43 -9.84 1.67
CA PRO A 282 15.53 -8.93 2.80
C PRO A 282 15.73 -9.71 4.11
N LYS A 283 16.62 -9.22 4.98
CA LYS A 283 16.97 -9.86 6.26
C LYS A 283 16.73 -8.94 7.45
N GLU A 284 16.29 -9.54 8.55
CA GLU A 284 16.25 -8.93 9.88
C GLU A 284 17.66 -8.59 10.37
N ASN A 285 17.78 -7.66 11.31
CA ASN A 285 19.06 -7.18 11.86
C ASN A 285 20.03 -6.62 10.80
N HIS A 286 19.51 -5.78 9.91
CA HIS A 286 20.29 -5.12 8.85
C HIS A 286 20.01 -3.63 8.77
N THR A 287 20.94 -2.85 8.22
CA THR A 287 20.78 -1.42 7.97
C THR A 287 20.98 -1.13 6.50
N ALA A 288 19.94 -0.58 5.87
CA ALA A 288 19.99 -0.09 4.50
C ALA A 288 20.32 1.40 4.48
N TYR A 289 20.93 1.83 3.37
CA TYR A 289 21.19 3.23 3.10
C TYR A 289 20.67 3.58 1.71
N ALA A 290 20.02 4.73 1.59
CA ALA A 290 19.53 5.26 0.32
C ALA A 290 20.00 6.70 0.16
N TYR A 291 20.36 7.08 -1.07
CA TYR A 291 20.80 8.44 -1.36
C TYR A 291 20.38 8.90 -2.75
N THR A 292 20.27 10.22 -2.88
CA THR A 292 20.10 10.91 -4.15
C THR A 292 20.63 12.34 -4.04
N ASN A 293 20.70 13.05 -5.15
CA ASN A 293 20.88 14.50 -5.16
C ASN A 293 19.71 15.16 -5.86
N VAL A 294 19.29 16.31 -5.35
CA VAL A 294 18.19 17.09 -5.93
C VAL A 294 18.69 18.44 -6.39
N TYR A 295 18.67 18.69 -7.70
CA TYR A 295 18.96 20.00 -8.25
C TYR A 295 17.75 20.91 -8.06
N SER A 296 17.97 22.08 -7.45
CA SER A 296 17.01 23.17 -7.41
C SER A 296 17.48 24.35 -8.27
N PRO A 297 16.63 24.89 -9.16
CA PRO A 297 17.01 26.00 -10.06
C PRO A 297 17.26 27.31 -9.30
N LYS A 298 16.71 27.42 -8.09
CA LYS A 298 16.81 28.57 -7.18
C LYS A 298 16.87 28.09 -5.73
N GLU A 299 17.28 28.98 -4.84
CA GLU A 299 17.01 28.76 -3.43
C GLU A 299 15.50 28.90 -3.20
N GLN A 300 14.88 27.93 -2.54
CA GLN A 300 13.44 27.94 -2.31
C GLN A 300 13.03 27.07 -1.13
N THR A 301 12.01 27.51 -0.41
CA THR A 301 11.31 26.70 0.59
C THR A 301 10.29 25.82 -0.11
N VAL A 302 10.33 24.53 0.20
CA VAL A 302 9.46 23.48 -0.35
C VAL A 302 8.87 22.66 0.79
N GLY A 303 7.80 21.93 0.50
CA GLY A 303 7.30 20.87 1.36
C GLY A 303 8.01 19.55 1.07
N LEU A 304 8.13 18.70 2.08
CA LEU A 304 8.64 17.34 1.95
C LEU A 304 7.59 16.35 2.47
N TRP A 305 7.14 15.48 1.58
CA TRP A 305 6.45 14.25 1.96
C TRP A 305 7.48 13.18 2.25
N VAL A 306 7.46 12.67 3.48
CA VAL A 306 8.46 11.72 3.95
C VAL A 306 7.88 10.80 4.99
N ASN A 307 8.13 9.50 4.86
CA ASN A 307 7.78 8.46 5.83
C ASN A 307 8.86 7.38 5.80
N THR A 308 9.11 6.73 6.93
CA THR A 308 9.90 5.49 6.97
C THR A 308 9.03 4.28 7.29
N GLN A 309 7.84 4.50 7.85
CA GLN A 309 6.78 3.52 8.04
C GLN A 309 5.47 4.12 7.53
N ASP A 310 4.76 3.40 6.68
CA ASP A 310 3.36 3.68 6.37
C ASP A 310 2.47 2.79 7.26
N TYR A 311 1.69 3.42 8.12
CA TYR A 311 0.83 2.74 9.08
C TYR A 311 -0.44 2.27 8.38
N SER A 312 -0.67 0.96 8.45
CA SER A 312 -1.88 0.33 7.91
C SER A 312 -3.13 0.89 8.56
N ARG A 313 -4.15 1.12 7.73
CA ARG A 313 -5.48 1.58 8.16
C ARG A 313 -6.37 0.44 8.69
N SER A 314 -5.78 -0.72 8.96
CA SER A 314 -6.42 -1.86 9.61
C SER A 314 -5.67 -2.41 10.81
N GLU A 315 -4.56 -1.79 11.23
CA GLU A 315 -3.74 -2.29 12.34
C GLU A 315 -3.84 -1.41 13.57
N ALA A 316 -3.77 -2.06 14.73
CA ALA A 316 -3.75 -1.44 16.05
C ALA A 316 -2.34 -0.95 16.46
N ASP A 317 -1.47 -0.69 15.50
CA ASP A 317 -0.06 -0.38 15.73
C ASP A 317 0.15 0.93 16.51
N LEU A 318 1.22 0.99 17.30
CA LEU A 318 1.53 2.18 18.11
C LEU A 318 2.13 3.30 17.26
N PRO A 319 1.83 4.57 17.57
CA PRO A 319 2.42 5.72 16.89
C PRO A 319 3.94 5.74 17.09
N PRO A 320 4.71 6.40 16.20
CA PRO A 320 6.14 6.51 16.39
C PRO A 320 6.50 7.22 17.70
N PRO A 321 7.63 6.88 18.35
CA PRO A 321 8.10 7.65 19.50
C PRO A 321 8.35 9.11 19.14
N GLN A 322 8.07 10.01 20.08
CA GLN A 322 8.34 11.44 19.89
C GLN A 322 9.82 11.69 19.57
N GLY A 323 10.06 12.53 18.55
CA GLY A 323 11.40 12.83 18.05
C GLY A 323 12.03 11.75 17.17
N LYS A 324 11.33 10.63 16.90
CA LYS A 324 11.80 9.57 16.00
C LYS A 324 10.84 9.33 14.84
N TRP A 325 11.38 8.98 13.68
CA TRP A 325 10.59 8.64 12.49
C TRP A 325 9.85 7.31 12.64
N ASP A 326 10.46 6.35 13.34
CA ASP A 326 9.92 5.04 13.63
C ASP A 326 10.62 4.41 14.85
N TYR A 327 10.19 3.21 15.24
CA TYR A 327 10.81 2.39 16.29
C TYR A 327 12.16 1.79 15.92
N ARG A 328 12.62 1.95 14.67
CA ARG A 328 13.83 1.31 14.17
C ARG A 328 15.05 2.22 14.25
N GLU A 329 14.88 3.50 14.60
CA GLU A 329 15.93 4.52 14.57
C GLU A 329 16.29 5.00 13.15
N SER A 330 15.31 5.03 12.23
CA SER A 330 15.55 5.61 10.91
C SER A 330 15.89 7.10 10.98
N ARG A 331 16.84 7.54 10.13
CA ARG A 331 17.37 8.91 10.10
C ARG A 331 17.44 9.44 8.68
N ILE A 332 17.20 10.74 8.52
CA ILE A 332 17.08 11.39 7.23
C ILE A 332 17.93 12.66 7.27
N PHE A 333 18.75 12.86 6.25
CA PHE A 333 19.67 13.99 6.16
C PHE A 333 19.48 14.73 4.84
N ILE A 334 19.42 16.05 4.92
CA ILE A 334 19.45 16.95 3.76
C ILE A 334 20.61 17.91 3.95
N ASN A 335 21.56 17.92 3.00
CA ASN A 335 22.77 18.73 3.09
C ASN A 335 23.50 18.56 4.44
N ASP A 336 23.70 17.29 4.86
CA ASP A 336 24.37 16.93 6.12
C ASP A 336 23.66 17.38 7.40
N THR A 337 22.44 17.91 7.29
CA THR A 337 21.60 18.28 8.42
C THR A 337 20.52 17.22 8.62
N GLU A 338 20.45 16.66 9.83
CA GLU A 338 19.41 15.70 10.20
C GLU A 338 18.03 16.39 10.22
N ILE A 339 17.06 15.78 9.55
CA ILE A 339 15.66 16.22 9.54
C ILE A 339 14.90 15.43 10.58
N THR A 340 14.34 16.15 11.55
CA THR A 340 13.51 15.57 12.61
C THR A 340 12.08 15.33 12.12
N PRO A 341 11.39 14.30 12.65
CA PRO A 341 9.96 14.12 12.41
C PRO A 341 9.12 15.31 12.93
N PRO A 342 7.87 15.43 12.50
CA PRO A 342 6.91 16.33 13.15
C PRO A 342 6.67 15.90 14.60
N VAL A 343 6.01 16.77 15.36
CA VAL A 343 5.43 16.37 16.65
C VAL A 343 4.26 15.43 16.37
N TRP A 344 4.35 14.18 16.82
CA TRP A 344 3.26 13.21 16.62
C TRP A 344 2.06 13.59 17.49
N GLU A 345 0.86 13.55 16.94
CA GLU A 345 -0.35 13.90 17.69
C GLU A 345 -0.78 12.80 18.66
N ASN A 346 -0.46 11.55 18.32
CA ASN A 346 -0.71 10.40 19.16
C ASN A 346 0.53 10.06 19.97
N THR A 347 0.31 9.75 21.26
CA THR A 347 1.34 9.29 22.20
C THR A 347 0.85 8.11 23.03
N HIS A 348 -0.19 7.41 22.55
CA HIS A 348 -0.75 6.27 23.26
C HIS A 348 0.23 5.09 23.21
N THR A 349 0.22 4.28 24.28
CA THR A 349 1.09 3.12 24.43
C THR A 349 0.34 1.79 24.39
N GLU A 350 -1.00 1.85 24.37
CA GLU A 350 -1.86 0.68 24.25
C GLU A 350 -2.28 0.49 22.80
N LYS A 351 -2.20 -0.76 22.32
CA LYS A 351 -2.68 -1.14 21.00
C LYS A 351 -4.20 -1.21 21.04
N THR A 352 -4.84 -0.46 20.16
CA THR A 352 -6.28 -0.47 19.96
C THR A 352 -6.57 -0.09 18.52
N ASN A 353 -7.74 -0.43 18.00
CA ASN A 353 -8.24 0.09 16.74
C ASN A 353 -9.13 1.33 16.92
N GLU A 354 -9.50 1.64 18.16
CA GLU A 354 -10.50 2.68 18.52
C GLU A 354 -9.92 4.08 18.70
N ILE A 355 -8.59 4.22 18.72
CA ILE A 355 -7.94 5.55 18.66
C ILE A 355 -7.77 5.93 17.19
N THR A 356 -7.97 7.20 16.84
CA THR A 356 -7.80 7.65 15.46
C THR A 356 -6.35 7.58 15.01
N LEU A 357 -6.08 7.06 13.81
CA LEU A 357 -4.80 7.23 13.12
C LEU A 357 -4.76 8.66 12.52
N LYS A 358 -3.84 9.49 13.01
CA LYS A 358 -3.75 10.92 12.74
C LYS A 358 -2.56 11.20 11.83
N ASN A 359 -1.59 11.98 12.31
CA ASN A 359 -0.50 12.56 11.55
C ASN A 359 0.70 11.60 11.34
N GLU A 360 0.57 10.32 11.69
CA GLU A 360 1.61 9.31 11.54
C GLU A 360 1.97 9.08 10.06
N ASN A 361 0.96 9.08 9.18
CA ASN A 361 1.15 8.97 7.73
C ASN A 361 1.33 10.35 7.08
N PHE A 362 2.20 10.46 6.07
CA PHE A 362 2.51 11.76 5.45
C PHE A 362 1.27 12.42 4.83
N GLN A 363 0.30 11.63 4.38
CA GLN A 363 -0.94 12.10 3.77
C GLN A 363 -1.81 12.90 4.75
N ALA A 364 -1.68 12.63 6.05
CA ALA A 364 -2.52 13.18 7.11
C ALA A 364 -1.85 14.32 7.87
N ARG A 365 -0.74 14.87 7.34
CA ARG A 365 -0.02 15.98 7.95
C ARG A 365 0.50 16.97 6.93
N GLU A 366 0.78 18.16 7.42
CA GLU A 366 1.46 19.17 6.61
C GLU A 366 2.85 18.66 6.16
N PRO A 367 3.27 18.94 4.92
CA PRO A 367 4.61 18.63 4.46
C PRO A 367 5.68 19.26 5.38
N VAL A 368 6.79 18.55 5.58
CA VAL A 368 7.91 19.11 6.35
C VAL A 368 8.54 20.25 5.56
N SER A 369 8.66 21.43 6.15
CA SER A 369 9.22 22.61 5.49
C SER A 369 10.74 22.50 5.37
N ILE A 370 11.26 22.51 4.14
CA ILE A 370 12.69 22.38 3.83
C ILE A 370 13.13 23.55 2.96
N THR A 371 14.31 24.11 3.22
CA THR A 371 14.94 25.08 2.31
C THR A 371 15.98 24.37 1.46
N LEU A 372 15.74 24.34 0.14
CA LEU A 372 16.71 23.84 -0.82
C LEU A 372 17.62 24.98 -1.26
N ASN A 373 18.93 24.71 -1.30
CA ASN A 373 19.91 25.61 -1.89
C ASN A 373 19.75 25.61 -3.42
N LYS A 374 20.06 26.73 -4.06
CA LYS A 374 20.26 26.74 -5.52
C LYS A 374 21.40 25.77 -5.87
N GLY A 375 21.17 24.86 -6.82
CA GLY A 375 22.13 23.81 -7.16
C GLY A 375 21.75 22.46 -6.58
N TRP A 376 22.74 21.58 -6.44
CA TRP A 376 22.56 20.22 -5.93
C TRP A 376 22.43 20.19 -4.42
N ASN A 377 21.39 19.51 -3.93
CA ASN A 377 21.15 19.25 -2.52
C ASN A 377 21.32 17.75 -2.27
N LYS A 378 22.14 17.38 -1.29
CA LYS A 378 22.43 15.98 -0.96
C LYS A 378 21.34 15.41 -0.07
N ILE A 379 20.80 14.25 -0.42
CA ILE A 379 19.81 13.52 0.38
C ILE A 379 20.40 12.17 0.77
N PHE A 380 20.30 11.82 2.05
CA PHE A 380 20.81 10.55 2.59
C PHE A 380 19.88 10.00 3.66
N LEU A 381 19.56 8.71 3.59
CA LEU A 381 18.70 8.00 4.54
C LEU A 381 19.45 6.82 5.15
N LYS A 382 19.32 6.65 6.47
CA LYS A 382 19.69 5.46 7.23
C LYS A 382 18.42 4.73 7.65
N LEU A 383 18.27 3.48 7.23
CA LEU A 383 17.04 2.69 7.33
C LEU A 383 17.34 1.32 7.99
N PRO A 384 17.57 1.29 9.31
CA PRO A 384 17.77 0.07 10.08
C PRO A 384 16.49 -0.77 10.17
N ILE A 385 16.65 -2.08 10.32
CA ILE A 385 15.60 -3.03 10.68
C ILE A 385 16.17 -4.04 11.69
N GLY A 386 15.44 -4.24 12.79
CA GLY A 386 15.75 -5.29 13.77
C GLY A 386 14.93 -6.54 13.46
N LYS A 387 13.61 -6.40 13.48
CA LYS A 387 12.64 -7.47 13.21
C LYS A 387 11.61 -7.04 12.19
N PHE A 388 11.06 -7.98 11.43
CA PHE A 388 9.97 -7.70 10.47
C PHE A 388 8.58 -7.63 11.14
N SER A 389 8.53 -7.78 12.46
CA SER A 389 7.37 -7.58 13.32
C SER A 389 7.87 -7.29 14.73
N SER A 390 7.27 -6.32 15.42
CA SER A 390 7.56 -6.01 16.82
C SER A 390 6.27 -5.93 17.64
N PRO A 391 6.35 -5.89 19.00
CA PRO A 391 5.18 -5.65 19.83
C PRO A 391 4.40 -4.40 19.43
N GLU A 392 5.10 -3.32 19.05
CA GLU A 392 4.54 -2.02 18.71
C GLU A 392 3.94 -2.00 17.31
N VAL A 393 4.66 -2.56 16.32
CA VAL A 393 4.28 -2.53 14.90
C VAL A 393 4.25 -3.95 14.34
N ARG A 394 3.04 -4.47 14.10
CA ARG A 394 2.82 -5.83 13.58
C ARG A 394 3.28 -5.95 12.14
N LEU A 395 2.87 -5.00 11.31
CA LEU A 395 3.16 -4.94 9.87
C LEU A 395 4.30 -3.96 9.59
N GLN A 396 5.53 -4.38 9.91
CA GLN A 396 6.69 -3.55 9.58
C GLN A 396 6.91 -3.50 8.07
N LYS A 397 6.72 -2.31 7.52
CA LYS A 397 7.08 -1.96 6.15
C LYS A 397 8.50 -1.43 6.19
N TRP A 398 9.46 -2.23 5.74
CA TRP A 398 10.82 -1.71 5.59
C TRP A 398 10.86 -0.95 4.29
N MET A 399 10.74 0.38 4.37
CA MET A 399 10.52 1.24 3.23
C MET A 399 10.95 2.67 3.54
N PHE A 400 10.88 3.52 2.53
CA PHE A 400 10.81 4.96 2.71
C PHE A 400 9.93 5.58 1.64
N THR A 401 9.28 6.68 1.98
CA THR A 401 8.67 7.65 1.06
C THR A 401 9.48 8.93 1.19
N PHE A 402 9.86 9.56 0.08
CA PHE A 402 10.57 10.82 0.04
C PHE A 402 10.35 11.54 -1.29
N VAL A 403 9.62 12.65 -1.28
CA VAL A 403 9.43 13.51 -2.46
C VAL A 403 9.15 14.95 -2.06
N PHE A 404 9.68 15.91 -2.82
CA PHE A 404 9.45 17.32 -2.58
C PHE A 404 8.17 17.76 -3.29
N VAL A 405 7.38 18.53 -2.57
CA VAL A 405 6.09 19.05 -2.99
C VAL A 405 6.04 20.56 -2.73
N THR A 406 5.04 21.23 -3.30
CA THR A 406 4.73 22.61 -2.92
C THR A 406 4.49 22.71 -1.41
N PRO A 407 4.72 23.86 -0.76
CA PRO A 407 4.54 23.99 0.69
C PRO A 407 3.16 23.58 1.21
N ASP A 408 2.12 23.66 0.38
CA ASP A 408 0.75 23.21 0.68
C ASP A 408 0.49 21.72 0.41
N GLY A 409 1.52 20.97 -0.02
CA GLY A 409 1.46 19.55 -0.33
C GLY A 409 0.70 19.19 -1.60
N LYS A 410 0.22 20.14 -2.39
CA LYS A 410 -0.70 19.81 -3.50
C LYS A 410 0.01 19.34 -4.75
N ASN A 411 1.15 19.89 -5.09
CA ASN A 411 1.80 19.68 -6.39
C ASN A 411 3.27 19.31 -6.25
N ALA A 412 3.85 18.76 -7.31
CA ALA A 412 5.31 18.65 -7.42
C ALA A 412 5.93 20.05 -7.51
N VAL A 413 7.14 20.20 -7.00
CA VAL A 413 7.90 21.46 -7.16
C VAL A 413 8.47 21.53 -8.57
N GLU A 414 8.15 22.60 -9.28
CA GLU A 414 8.61 22.81 -10.65
C GLU A 414 10.14 22.95 -10.74
N GLY A 415 10.74 22.26 -11.72
CA GLY A 415 12.15 22.38 -12.07
C GLY A 415 13.12 21.60 -11.17
N LEU A 416 12.64 20.81 -10.21
CA LEU A 416 13.51 19.90 -9.46
C LEU A 416 13.93 18.70 -10.32
N ILE A 417 15.19 18.30 -10.20
CA ILE A 417 15.75 17.12 -10.88
C ILE A 417 16.35 16.21 -9.81
N TYR A 418 15.89 14.96 -9.75
CA TYR A 418 16.43 13.93 -8.85
C TYR A 418 17.45 13.10 -9.62
N SER A 419 18.70 13.12 -9.19
CA SER A 419 19.77 12.37 -9.82
C SER A 419 20.82 11.96 -8.79
N PRO A 420 20.99 10.66 -8.49
CA PRO A 420 22.07 10.21 -7.62
C PRO A 420 23.44 10.62 -8.18
N ASP A 421 23.60 10.65 -9.50
CA ASP A 421 24.85 10.98 -10.21
C ASP A 421 25.02 12.46 -10.56
N LYS A 422 24.10 13.34 -10.14
CA LYS A 422 24.13 14.79 -10.44
C LYS A 422 24.11 15.12 -11.95
N VAL A 423 23.40 14.30 -12.72
CA VAL A 423 23.09 14.54 -14.14
C VAL A 423 21.81 15.38 -14.23
N LYS A 424 21.83 16.41 -15.09
CA LYS A 424 20.68 17.30 -15.33
C LYS A 424 19.85 16.85 -16.51
#